data_AF-A0AA91INN8-F1
#
_entry.id   AF-A0AA91INN8-F1
#
_cell.length_a   1.000
_cell.length_b   1.000
_cell.length_c   1.000
_cell.angle_alpha   90.00
_cell.angle_beta   90.00
_cell.angle_gamma   90.00
#
_symmetry.space_group_name_H-M   'P 1'
#
loop_
_entity.id
_entity.type
_entity.pdbx_description
1 polymer ?
#
loop_
_entity_poly.entity_id
_entity_poly.type
_entity_poly.pdbx_seq_one_letter_code
_entity_poly.pdbx_strand_id
1 'polypeptide(L)'
;MYSLKKCAIALSINMALVSSGFTCTTFLAGNEATADGSIIVARSADSDALKAQHFVIHPAKQNQIGTYSTKAHNGANDFTYR
;
A
#
# COMPACT_ATOMS: atom_id res chain seq x y z
N MET A 1 33.23 12.94 25.90
CA MET A 1 31.76 12.80 26.08
C MET A 1 30.89 13.60 25.09
N TYR A 2 31.42 14.60 24.38
CA TYR A 2 30.65 15.41 23.40
C TYR A 2 30.44 14.73 22.03
N SER A 3 31.36 13.86 21.61
CA SER A 3 31.30 13.16 20.32
C SER A 3 30.21 12.07 20.30
N LEU A 4 30.06 11.30 21.39
CA LEU A 4 28.99 10.29 21.51
C LEU A 4 27.58 10.88 21.39
N LYS A 5 27.34 12.06 21.98
CA LYS A 5 26.03 12.75 21.90
C LYS A 5 25.70 13.18 20.47
N LYS A 6 26.69 13.65 19.71
CA LYS A 6 26.52 14.02 18.29
C LYS A 6 26.24 12.80 17.42
N CYS A 7 26.94 11.69 17.67
CA CYS A 7 26.70 10.42 16.97
C CYS A 7 25.30 9.86 17.27
N ALA A 8 24.84 9.92 18.52
CA ALA A 8 23.50 9.47 18.90
C ALA A 8 22.38 10.29 18.21
N ILE A 9 22.56 11.61 18.13
CA ILE A 9 21.61 12.49 17.42
C ILE A 9 21.61 12.18 15.91
N ALA A 10 22.79 12.04 15.29
CA ALA A 10 22.89 11.71 13.87
C ALA A 10 22.26 10.34 13.54
N LEU A 11 22.43 9.34 14.40
CA LEU A 11 21.82 8.01 14.25
C LEU A 11 20.29 8.10 14.35
N SER A 12 19.77 8.87 15.31
CA SER A 12 18.32 9.03 15.51
C SER A 12 17.61 9.72 14.34
N ILE A 13 18.28 10.67 13.66
CA ILE A 13 17.73 11.37 12.48
C ILE A 13 17.66 10.41 11.29
N ASN A 14 18.70 9.62 11.03
CA ASN A 14 18.71 8.66 9.93
C ASN A 14 17.66 7.56 10.13
N MET A 15 17.47 7.08 11.36
CA MET A 15 16.45 6.06 11.66
C MET A 15 15.02 6.60 11.56
N ALA A 16 14.82 7.90 11.77
CA ALA A 16 13.51 8.56 11.58
C ALA A 16 13.15 8.79 10.10
N LEU A 17 14.14 8.77 9.19
CA LEU A 17 13.97 9.05 7.76
C LEU A 17 13.81 7.78 6.90
N VAL A 18 14.07 6.59 7.45
CA VAL A 18 13.73 5.32 6.78
C VAL A 18 12.23 5.09 6.92
N SER A 19 11.44 5.86 6.16
CA SER A 19 10.05 5.51 5.92
C SER A 19 10.04 4.31 4.99
N SER A 20 9.45 3.21 5.45
CA SER A 20 9.16 2.05 4.63
C SER A 20 8.14 2.46 3.56
N GLY A 21 8.63 2.92 2.41
CA GLY A 21 7.80 3.25 1.27
C GLY A 21 7.26 1.98 0.63
N PHE A 22 5.94 1.81 0.63
CA PHE A 22 5.30 0.86 -0.28
C PHE A 22 5.56 1.34 -1.71
N THR A 23 6.46 0.66 -2.43
CA THR A 23 6.64 0.90 -3.86
C THR A 23 5.45 0.32 -4.60
N CYS A 24 4.85 1.08 -5.51
CA CYS A 24 3.77 0.60 -6.37
C CYS A 24 3.92 1.30 -7.71
N THR A 25 3.86 0.55 -8.81
CA THR A 25 3.79 1.10 -10.16
C THR A 25 2.37 0.95 -10.68
N THR A 26 1.81 2.02 -11.24
CA THR A 26 0.46 2.00 -11.85
C THR A 26 0.59 2.03 -13.37
N PHE A 27 -0.19 1.19 -14.06
CA PHE A 27 -0.31 1.16 -15.51
C PHE A 27 -1.76 1.46 -15.90
N LEU A 28 -1.95 2.42 -16.79
CA LEU A 28 -3.24 2.84 -17.32
C LEU A 28 -3.17 2.81 -18.84
N ALA A 29 -4.10 2.10 -19.48
CA ALA A 29 -4.28 2.15 -20.93
C ALA A 29 -5.76 2.39 -21.26
N GLY A 30 -6.02 3.45 -22.03
CA GLY A 30 -7.35 3.72 -22.57
C GLY A 30 -7.69 2.78 -23.72
N ASN A 31 -8.97 2.69 -24.05
CA ASN A 31 -9.49 1.84 -25.13
C ASN A 31 -8.86 2.15 -26.50
N GLU A 32 -8.49 3.39 -26.78
CA GLU A 32 -7.79 3.76 -28.03
C GLU A 32 -6.29 3.40 -28.01
N ALA A 33 -5.74 3.05 -26.86
CA ALA A 33 -4.33 2.69 -26.68
C ALA A 33 -4.10 1.17 -26.62
N THR A 34 -5.16 0.38 -26.46
CA THR A 34 -5.11 -1.09 -26.43
C THR A 34 -5.45 -1.66 -27.80
N ALA A 35 -4.85 -2.81 -28.14
CA ALA A 35 -5.06 -3.44 -29.44
C ALA A 35 -6.47 -4.02 -29.63
N ASP A 36 -7.18 -4.29 -28.54
CA ASP A 36 -8.50 -4.93 -28.52
C ASP A 36 -9.63 -3.99 -28.09
N GLY A 37 -9.34 -2.70 -27.85
CA GLY A 37 -10.32 -1.73 -27.39
C GLY A 37 -10.69 -1.82 -25.91
N SER A 38 -10.01 -2.67 -25.12
CA SER A 38 -10.25 -2.77 -23.66
C SER A 38 -9.67 -1.58 -22.89
N ILE A 39 -10.20 -1.30 -21.70
CA ILE A 39 -9.60 -0.36 -20.75
C ILE A 39 -8.83 -1.17 -19.71
N ILE A 40 -7.55 -0.84 -19.50
CA ILE A 40 -6.69 -1.53 -18.53
C ILE A 40 -6.34 -0.57 -17.38
N VAL A 41 -6.68 -0.97 -16.17
CA VAL A 41 -6.26 -0.33 -14.92
C VAL A 41 -5.53 -1.38 -14.08
N ALA A 42 -4.21 -1.24 -13.95
CA ALA A 42 -3.36 -2.20 -13.26
C ALA A 42 -2.40 -1.52 -12.29
N ARG A 43 -1.98 -2.24 -11.24
CA ARG A 43 -1.04 -1.78 -10.21
C ARG A 43 -0.18 -2.94 -9.73
N SER A 44 1.12 -2.72 -9.57
CA SER A 44 1.97 -3.63 -8.79
C SER A 44 1.70 -3.44 -7.29
N ALA A 45 1.47 -4.55 -6.59
CA ALA A 45 1.20 -4.56 -5.16
C ALA A 45 2.48 -4.92 -4.38
N ASP A 46 3.52 -4.10 -4.52
CA ASP A 46 4.80 -4.39 -3.89
C ASP A 46 4.66 -4.28 -2.36
N SER A 47 4.94 -5.39 -1.69
CA SER A 47 4.86 -5.55 -0.23
C SER A 47 5.81 -6.70 0.17
N ASP A 48 5.72 -7.19 1.40
CA ASP A 48 6.54 -8.31 1.88
C ASP A 48 6.49 -9.51 0.90
N ALA A 49 7.67 -10.07 0.58
CA ALA A 49 7.83 -11.18 -0.36
C ALA A 49 7.07 -12.45 0.09
N LEU A 50 6.78 -12.59 1.38
CA LEU A 50 6.08 -13.75 1.95
C LEU A 50 4.56 -13.56 2.05
N LYS A 51 4.00 -12.48 1.51
CA LYS A 51 2.56 -12.23 1.54
C LYS A 51 1.82 -13.03 0.46
N ALA A 52 1.02 -14.01 0.89
CA ALA A 52 0.12 -14.74 0.00
C ALA A 52 -0.93 -13.79 -0.61
N GLN A 53 -1.12 -13.85 -1.93
CA GLN A 53 -2.14 -13.08 -2.65
C GLN A 53 -3.45 -13.86 -2.66
N HIS A 54 -4.51 -13.29 -2.07
CA HIS A 54 -5.82 -13.92 -2.01
C HIS A 54 -6.80 -13.17 -2.91
N PHE A 55 -7.58 -13.90 -3.70
CA PHE A 55 -8.71 -13.37 -4.43
C PHE A 55 -10.01 -13.74 -3.70
N VAL A 56 -10.66 -12.75 -3.09
CA VAL A 56 -11.87 -12.95 -2.28
C VAL A 56 -13.05 -12.26 -2.95
N ILE A 57 -14.11 -13.01 -3.21
CA ILE A 57 -15.36 -12.49 -3.76
C ILE A 57 -16.29 -12.15 -2.61
N HIS A 58 -16.69 -10.89 -2.52
CA HIS A 58 -17.65 -10.42 -1.53
C HIS A 58 -19.02 -10.25 -2.20
N PRO A 59 -20.08 -10.99 -1.79
CA PRO A 59 -21.42 -10.80 -2.33
C PRO A 59 -21.95 -9.41 -1.94
N ALA A 60 -22.81 -8.84 -2.79
CA ALA A 60 -23.49 -7.60 -2.48
C ALA A 60 -24.34 -7.79 -1.21
N LYS A 61 -24.10 -6.94 -0.20
CA LYS A 61 -24.84 -6.96 1.06
C LYS A 61 -25.29 -5.55 1.40
N GLN A 62 -26.53 -5.44 1.87
CA GLN A 62 -27.09 -4.18 2.35
C GLN A 62 -27.06 -4.15 3.88
N ASN A 63 -27.06 -2.95 4.46
CA ASN A 63 -27.13 -2.72 5.91
C ASN A 63 -26.01 -3.44 6.69
N GLN A 64 -24.80 -3.50 6.13
CA GLN A 64 -23.63 -4.00 6.84
C GLN A 64 -23.38 -3.14 8.09
N ILE A 65 -23.16 -3.82 9.21
CA ILE A 65 -22.75 -3.21 10.48
C ILE A 65 -21.26 -3.52 10.69
N GLY A 66 -20.49 -2.51 11.08
CA GLY A 66 -19.04 -2.58 11.19
C GLY A 66 -18.32 -1.79 10.08
N THR A 67 -17.00 -1.76 10.12
CA THR A 67 -16.17 -1.09 9.10
C THR A 67 -14.92 -1.90 8.92
N TYR A 68 -14.68 -2.38 7.70
CA TYR A 68 -13.38 -2.93 7.35
C TYR A 68 -12.39 -1.78 7.23
N SER A 69 -11.21 -1.91 7.84
CA SER A 69 -10.13 -0.94 7.75
C SER A 69 -8.86 -1.63 7.31
N THR A 70 -8.35 -1.26 6.14
CA THR A 70 -7.04 -1.73 5.67
C THR A 70 -5.93 -1.32 6.63
N LYS A 71 -5.99 -0.12 7.20
CA LYS A 71 -5.05 0.37 8.22
C LYS A 71 -5.02 -0.51 9.48
N ALA A 72 -6.17 -1.01 9.95
CA ALA A 72 -6.23 -1.94 11.09
C ALA A 72 -5.50 -3.27 10.81
N HIS A 73 -5.22 -3.58 9.55
CA HIS A 73 -4.50 -4.76 9.09
C HIS A 73 -3.14 -4.42 8.45
N ASN A 74 -2.50 -3.31 8.86
CA ASN A 74 -1.21 -2.84 8.32
C ASN A 74 -1.22 -2.61 6.80
N GLY A 75 -2.38 -2.21 6.25
CA GLY A 75 -2.54 -1.86 4.85
C GLY A 75 -1.81 -0.57 4.47
N ALA A 76 -1.48 -0.44 3.19
CA ALA A 76 -0.70 0.68 2.66
C ALA A 76 -1.47 2.02 2.62
N ASN A 77 -2.79 2.00 2.81
CA ASN A 77 -3.64 3.18 2.82
C ASN A 77 -4.70 3.08 3.93
N ASP A 78 -5.50 4.14 4.10
CA ASP A 78 -6.60 4.19 5.06
C ASP A 78 -7.94 3.85 4.37
N PHE A 79 -7.93 2.88 3.44
CA PHE A 79 -9.16 2.44 2.80
C PHE A 79 -10.07 1.79 3.84
N THR A 80 -11.31 2.27 3.89
CA THR A 80 -12.37 1.73 4.72
C THR A 80 -13.58 1.41 3.87
N TYR A 81 -14.22 0.28 4.14
CA TYR A 81 -15.50 -0.09 3.51
C TYR A 81 -16.53 -0.49 4.57
N ARG A 82 -17.80 -0.21 4.28
CA ARG A 82 -18.97 -0.67 5.05
C ARG A 82 -19.79 -1.60 4.19
#